data_AF-A0A1S9U4L8-F1
#
_entry.id   AF-A0A1S9U4L8-F1
#
_cell.length_a   1.000
_cell.length_b   1.000
_cell.length_c   1.000
_cell.angle_alpha   90.00
_cell.angle_beta   90.00
_cell.angle_gamma   90.00
#
_symmetry.space_group_name_H-M   'P 1'
#
loop_
_entity.id
_entity.type
_entity.pdbx_description
1 polymer ?
#
loop_
_entity_poly.entity_id
_entity_poly.type
_entity_poly.pdbx_seq_one_letter_code
_entity_poly.pdbx_strand_id
1 'polypeptide(L)'
;MEQYTKQRNTNIMRLAVKSNPAMYWYRKPTIRNCKVTFADGSVYWEKMITNDKRTSITSEPNKLYLDEQCKVLANVTRKQKIQECKKLGLIKG
;
A
#
# COMPACT_ATOMS: atom_id res chain seq x y z
N MET A 1 -0.54 1.35 -39.86
CA MET A 1 -0.86 0.59 -38.64
C MET A 1 -1.10 1.59 -37.52
N GLU A 2 -2.36 1.93 -37.26
CA GLU A 2 -2.75 3.02 -36.37
C GLU A 2 -2.68 2.59 -34.89
N GLN A 3 -2.03 3.42 -34.08
CA GLN A 3 -1.96 3.30 -32.62
C GLN A 3 -3.30 3.66 -31.98
N TYR A 4 -3.83 2.80 -31.12
CA TYR A 4 -4.90 3.14 -30.19
C TYR A 4 -4.41 2.99 -28.75
N THR A 5 -3.84 4.07 -28.21
CA THR A 5 -3.61 4.26 -26.77
C THR A 5 -4.97 4.43 -26.06
N LYS A 6 -5.56 3.34 -25.58
CA LYS A 6 -6.75 3.42 -24.71
C LYS A 6 -6.34 3.81 -23.29
N GLN A 7 -6.24 5.12 -23.05
CA GLN A 7 -6.43 5.68 -21.71
C GLN A 7 -7.76 5.17 -21.15
N ARG A 8 -7.72 4.20 -20.22
CA ARG A 8 -8.89 3.84 -19.43
C ARG A 8 -9.09 4.91 -18.36
N ASN A 9 -9.92 5.90 -18.67
CA ASN A 9 -10.59 6.71 -17.66
C ASN A 9 -11.37 5.77 -16.74
N THR A 10 -10.86 5.55 -15.52
CA THR A 10 -11.55 4.82 -14.45
C THR A 10 -12.72 5.66 -13.95
N ASN A 11 -13.81 5.67 -14.70
CA ASN A 11 -15.09 6.19 -14.23
C ASN A 11 -15.74 5.11 -13.34
N ILE A 12 -15.21 4.96 -12.12
CA ILE A 12 -15.77 4.11 -11.06
C ILE A 12 -16.97 4.86 -10.46
N MET A 13 -17.98 5.16 -11.28
CA MET A 13 -19.24 5.71 -10.77
C MET A 13 -20.23 4.57 -10.57
N ARG A 14 -20.69 4.45 -9.31
CA ARG A 14 -21.98 3.87 -8.90
C ARG A 14 -22.13 2.35 -9.01
N LEU A 15 -21.34 1.62 -8.25
CA LEU A 15 -21.67 0.24 -7.89
C LEU A 15 -22.08 0.19 -6.41
N ALA A 16 -23.39 0.23 -6.16
CA ALA A 16 -23.94 -0.21 -4.89
C ALA A 16 -23.92 -1.73 -4.89
N VAL A 17 -22.91 -2.33 -4.25
CA VAL A 17 -22.79 -3.79 -4.19
C VAL A 17 -22.42 -4.20 -2.78
N LYS A 18 -23.30 -4.97 -2.13
CA LYS A 18 -22.86 -5.97 -1.15
C LYS A 18 -21.65 -6.66 -1.76
N SER A 19 -20.50 -6.62 -1.09
CA SER A 19 -19.20 -7.01 -1.66
C SER A 19 -19.32 -8.36 -2.39
N ASN A 20 -19.35 -8.32 -3.73
CA ASN A 20 -19.62 -9.50 -4.54
C ASN A 20 -18.31 -10.30 -4.66
N PRO A 21 -18.29 -11.63 -4.43
CA PRO A 21 -17.06 -12.44 -4.42
C PRO A 21 -16.19 -12.26 -5.66
N ALA A 22 -16.79 -12.11 -6.85
CA ALA A 22 -16.06 -11.89 -8.11
C ALA A 22 -15.22 -10.59 -8.11
N MET A 23 -15.74 -9.50 -7.54
CA MET A 23 -14.99 -8.24 -7.42
C MET A 23 -13.81 -8.38 -6.45
N TYR A 24 -13.96 -9.18 -5.39
CA TYR A 24 -12.90 -9.44 -4.41
C TYR A 24 -11.75 -10.27 -5.01
N TRP A 25 -12.07 -11.32 -5.77
CA TRP A 25 -11.07 -12.11 -6.50
C TRP A 25 -10.29 -11.27 -7.51
N TYR A 26 -10.92 -10.31 -8.20
CA TYR A 26 -10.21 -9.41 -9.11
C TYR A 26 -9.27 -8.43 -8.38
N ARG A 27 -9.63 -7.98 -7.16
CA ARG A 27 -8.81 -7.07 -6.36
C ARG A 27 -7.51 -7.73 -5.91
N LYS A 28 -7.55 -8.99 -5.44
CA LYS A 28 -6.37 -9.69 -4.88
C LYS A 28 -5.12 -9.73 -5.79
N PRO A 29 -5.20 -10.15 -7.07
CA PRO A 29 -4.06 -10.14 -8.00
C PRO A 29 -3.47 -8.76 -8.25
N THR A 30 -4.25 -7.70 -8.00
CA THR A 30 -3.80 -6.31 -8.20
C THR A 30 -3.24 -5.67 -6.93
N ILE A 31 -3.31 -6.33 -5.77
CA ILE A 31 -2.76 -5.78 -4.53
C ILE A 31 -1.24 -5.90 -4.58
N ARG A 32 -0.60 -4.73 -4.69
CA ARG A 32 0.85 -4.56 -4.67
C ARG A 32 1.31 -4.07 -3.31
N ASN A 33 2.61 -4.20 -3.05
CA ASN A 33 3.23 -3.57 -1.89
C ASN A 33 3.12 -2.05 -1.98
N CYS A 34 3.10 -1.38 -0.82
CA CYS A 34 2.90 0.06 -0.74
C CYS A 34 4.23 0.79 -0.61
N LYS A 35 4.44 1.86 -1.39
CA LYS A 35 5.53 2.80 -1.15
C LYS A 35 5.11 3.79 -0.08
N VAL A 36 5.91 3.93 0.97
CA VAL A 36 5.65 4.82 2.10
C VAL A 36 6.76 5.87 2.17
N THR A 37 6.36 7.13 2.13
CA THR A 37 7.25 8.27 2.34
C THR A 37 6.97 8.86 3.71
N PHE A 38 8.00 9.00 4.53
CA PHE A 38 7.91 9.61 5.85
C PHE A 38 8.11 11.13 5.77
N ALA A 39 7.76 11.83 6.84
CA ALA A 39 7.83 13.30 6.89
C ALA A 39 9.26 13.85 6.78
N ASP A 40 10.26 13.05 7.10
CA ASP A 40 11.68 13.37 6.90
C ASP A 40 12.15 13.18 5.45
N GLY A 41 11.24 12.80 4.54
CA GLY A 41 11.53 12.55 3.12
C GLY A 41 12.07 11.15 2.82
N SER A 42 12.29 10.31 3.84
CA SER A 42 12.75 8.96 3.65
C SER A 42 11.67 8.06 3.03
N VAL A 43 12.09 7.13 2.18
CA VAL A 43 11.19 6.28 1.39
C VAL A 43 11.46 4.82 1.71
N TYR A 44 10.39 4.09 2.02
CA TYR A 44 10.40 2.66 2.30
C TYR A 44 9.21 1.97 1.62
N TRP A 45 9.17 0.65 1.74
CA TRP A 45 8.07 -0.17 1.25
C TRP A 45 7.42 -0.95 2.39
N GLU A 46 6.11 -1.12 2.33
CA GLU A 46 5.34 -1.96 3.23
C GLU A 46 4.70 -3.11 2.46
N LYS A 47 4.90 -4.33 2.98
CA LYS A 47 4.29 -5.53 2.41
C LYS A 47 2.80 -5.54 2.74
N MET A 48 1.97 -5.70 1.72
CA MET A 48 0.52 -5.82 1.93
C MET A 48 0.14 -7.27 2.24
N ILE A 49 -0.64 -7.46 3.30
CA ILE A 49 -1.21 -8.74 3.72
C ILE A 49 -2.72 -8.70 3.47
N THR A 50 -3.22 -9.69 2.74
CA THR A 50 -4.65 -9.85 2.46
C THR A 50 -5.28 -10.82 3.43
N ASN A 51 -6.37 -10.43 4.08
CA ASN A 51 -7.17 -11.34 4.89
C ASN A 51 -8.34 -11.89 4.08
N ASP A 52 -8.20 -13.15 3.68
CA ASP A 52 -9.15 -13.86 2.83
C ASP A 52 -10.55 -13.97 3.44
N LYS A 53 -10.66 -14.00 4.78
CA LYS A 53 -11.93 -14.17 5.49
C LYS A 53 -12.68 -12.85 5.70
N ARG A 54 -11.95 -11.73 5.80
CA ARG A 54 -12.52 -10.42 6.17
C ARG A 54 -12.49 -9.38 5.06
N THR A 55 -12.09 -9.79 3.85
CA THR A 55 -11.93 -8.92 2.67
C THR A 55 -11.09 -7.65 2.92
N SER A 56 -10.26 -7.69 3.96
CA SER A 56 -9.48 -6.56 4.44
C SER A 56 -8.04 -6.67 3.95
N ILE A 57 -7.43 -5.51 3.68
CA ILE A 57 -6.04 -5.39 3.26
C ILE A 57 -5.33 -4.59 4.35
N THR A 58 -4.26 -5.14 4.89
CA THR A 58 -3.49 -4.52 5.96
C THR A 58 -2.01 -4.64 5.64
N SER A 59 -1.23 -3.60 5.90
CA SER A 59 0.23 -3.67 5.82
C SER A 59 0.78 -4.57 6.94
N GLU A 60 1.92 -5.21 6.69
CA GLU A 60 2.63 -5.97 7.73
C GLU A 60 3.01 -5.05 8.90
N PRO A 61 2.65 -5.39 10.15
CA PRO A 61 2.86 -4.49 11.28
C PRO A 61 4.35 -4.37 11.62
N ASN A 62 4.80 -3.14 11.86
CA ASN A 62 6.15 -2.79 12.34
C ASN A 62 7.31 -3.25 11.43
N LYS A 63 7.07 -3.56 10.16
CA LYS A 63 8.15 -3.85 9.21
C LYS A 63 8.19 -2.83 8.09
N LEU A 64 9.39 -2.53 7.64
CA LEU A 64 9.67 -1.71 6.47
C LEU A 64 10.67 -2.46 5.59
N TYR A 65 10.61 -2.18 4.30
CA TYR A 65 11.44 -2.78 3.28
C TYR A 65 12.11 -1.71 2.43
N LEU A 66 13.27 -2.04 1.85
CA LEU A 66 14.03 -1.13 0.99
C LEU A 66 13.62 -1.28 -0.49
N ASP A 67 12.96 -2.37 -0.85
CA ASP A 67 12.59 -2.71 -2.22
C ASP A 67 11.07 -2.90 -2.40
N GLU A 68 10.59 -2.64 -3.62
CA GLU A 68 9.18 -2.81 -4.00
C GLU A 68 8.69 -4.25 -3.84
N GLN A 69 9.57 -5.23 -3.98
CA GLN A 69 9.24 -6.64 -3.85
C GLN A 69 9.14 -7.07 -2.38
N CYS A 70 9.49 -6.18 -1.43
CA CYS A 70 9.56 -6.44 0.00
C CYS A 70 10.37 -7.70 0.36
N LYS A 71 11.55 -7.84 -0.26
CA LYS A 71 12.52 -8.91 0.02
C LYS A 71 13.61 -8.47 0.99
N VAL A 72 13.98 -7.19 0.97
CA VAL A 72 15.06 -6.62 1.77
C VAL A 72 14.46 -5.84 2.93
N LEU A 73 14.56 -6.40 4.14
CA LEU A 73 14.11 -5.72 5.36
C LEU A 73 14.98 -4.48 5.62
N ALA A 74 14.33 -3.38 5.97
CA ALA A 74 15.02 -2.21 6.48
C ALA A 74 15.48 -2.45 7.92
N ASN A 75 16.60 -1.81 8.30
CA ASN A 75 17.12 -1.87 9.68
C ASN A 75 16.23 -1.11 10.69
N VAL A 76 15.26 -0.35 10.21
CA VAL A 76 14.33 0.44 11.02
C VAL A 76 12.91 -0.08 10.86
N THR A 77 12.19 -0.12 11.97
CA THR A 77 10.76 -0.42 11.97
C THR A 77 9.93 0.84 11.71
N ARG A 78 8.69 0.65 11.23
CA ARG A 78 7.75 1.77 11.05
C ARG A 78 7.56 2.60 12.31
N LYS A 79 7.42 1.95 13.47
CA LYS A 79 7.26 2.64 14.77
C LYS A 79 8.47 3.50 15.12
N GLN A 80 9.67 2.95 14.95
CA GLN A 80 10.91 3.71 15.18
C GLN A 80 10.98 4.92 14.25
N LYS A 81 10.61 4.75 12.97
CA LYS A 81 10.65 5.87 12.02
C LYS A 81 9.66 6.97 12.34
N ILE A 82 8.45 6.60 12.78
CA ILE A 82 7.45 7.57 13.27
C ILE A 82 7.98 8.29 14.53
N GLN A 83 8.59 7.56 15.47
CA GLN A 83 9.17 8.16 16.68
C GLN A 83 10.31 9.14 16.34
N GLU A 84 11.16 8.81 15.37
CA GLU A 84 12.21 9.70 14.88
C GLU A 84 11.62 10.98 14.30
N CYS A 85 10.61 10.87 13.43
CA CYS A 85 9.92 12.03 12.87
C CYS A 85 9.23 12.88 13.95
N LYS A 86 8.67 12.27 15.00
CA LYS A 86 8.12 13.00 16.16
C LYS A 86 9.21 13.74 16.93
N LYS A 87 10.36 13.10 17.18
CA LYS A 87 11.52 13.73 17.85
C LYS A 87 12.06 14.93 17.07
N LEU A 88 12.05 14.85 15.75
CA LEU A 88 12.44 15.95 14.85
C LEU A 88 11.37 17.05 14.72
N GLY A 89 10.21 16.90 15.39
CA GLY A 89 9.12 17.87 15.30
C GLY A 89 8.38 17.87 13.95
N LEU A 90 8.66 16.90 13.06
CA LEU A 90 8.08 16.80 11.72
C LEU A 90 6.64 16.28 11.73
N ILE A 91 6.26 15.56 12.79
CA ILE A 91 4.92 15.01 12.96
C ILE A 91 4.45 15.32 14.38
N LYS A 92 3.28 15.93 14.52
CA LYS A 92 2.65 16.14 15.83
C LYS A 92 2.15 14.80 16.37
N GLY A 93 2.47 14.54 17.64
CA GLY A 93 2.40 13.22 18.22
C GLY A 93 1.53 13.12 19.44
#